data_AF-A0A529NSU7-F1
#
_entry.id   AF-A0A529NSU7-F1
#
_cell.length_a   1.000
_cell.length_b   1.000
_cell.length_c   1.000
_cell.angle_alpha   90.00
_cell.angle_beta   90.00
_cell.angle_gamma   90.00
#
_symmetry.space_group_name_H-M   'P 1'
#
loop_
_entity.id
_entity.type
_entity.pdbx_description
1 polymer ?
#
loop_
_entity_poly.entity_id
_entity_poly.type
_entity_poly.pdbx_seq_one_letter_code
_entity_poly.pdbx_strand_id
1 'polypeptide(L)'
;AQLKAPSRSVAARNSALASQMLHLVHAGRLIRIFGQEDREQAAFDTASDGVRRAAFVLATRQGALPPLTEVLHALLFLATVIAAFLANVSFPLTAAFLILLYRLQPHMRALQMSWSQLQGLSGSLEEVSWLLDPAGKPAPPLGSLPFPGLGERIAFEGVSFTYASEEQRAAVLHAATFDIKAGRSTALIGRSGAGKTTIVNL
;
A
#
# COMPACT_ATOMS: atom_id res chain seq x y z
N ALA A 1 -17.23 14.02 -6.75
CA ALA A 1 -16.89 13.21 -5.56
C ALA A 1 -15.48 12.65 -5.71
N GLN A 2 -14.54 12.99 -4.82
CA GLN A 2 -13.16 12.48 -4.93
C GLN A 2 -13.13 10.98 -4.59
N LEU A 3 -12.74 10.15 -5.58
CA LEU A 3 -12.62 8.69 -5.43
C LEU A 3 -11.29 8.27 -4.79
N LYS A 4 -10.32 9.19 -4.70
CA LYS A 4 -8.98 8.94 -4.12
C LYS A 4 -9.02 8.49 -2.66
N ALA A 5 -9.76 9.19 -1.81
CA ALA A 5 -9.82 8.84 -0.39
C ALA A 5 -10.46 7.45 -0.14
N PRO A 6 -11.59 7.10 -0.77
CA PRO A 6 -12.12 5.73 -0.73
C PRO A 6 -11.15 4.68 -1.29
N SER A 7 -10.46 4.97 -2.40
CA SER A 7 -9.44 4.08 -2.98
C SER A 7 -8.29 3.80 -2.01
N ARG A 8 -7.71 4.83 -1.38
CA ARG A 8 -6.69 4.70 -0.32
C ARG A 8 -7.19 3.85 0.85
N SER A 9 -8.45 4.04 1.27
CA SER A 9 -9.03 3.23 2.35
C SER A 9 -9.17 1.76 2.00
N VAL A 10 -9.46 1.43 0.73
CA VAL A 10 -9.51 0.02 0.29
C VAL A 10 -8.10 -0.58 0.30
N ALA A 11 -7.12 0.12 -0.26
CA ALA A 11 -5.72 -0.34 -0.29
C ALA A 11 -5.18 -0.59 1.12
N ALA A 12 -5.32 0.37 2.04
CA ALA A 12 -4.84 0.24 3.41
C ALA A 12 -5.47 -0.93 4.18
N ARG A 13 -6.79 -1.13 4.04
CA ARG A 13 -7.48 -2.27 4.69
C ARG A 13 -7.10 -3.61 4.07
N ASN A 14 -6.87 -3.64 2.76
CA ASN A 14 -6.42 -4.85 2.07
C ASN A 14 -5.00 -5.25 2.51
N SER A 15 -4.11 -4.28 2.69
CA SER A 15 -2.76 -4.47 3.23
C SER A 15 -2.80 -5.06 4.66
N ALA A 16 -3.68 -4.53 5.52
CA ALA A 16 -3.90 -5.07 6.87
C ALA A 16 -4.42 -6.52 6.86
N LEU A 17 -5.37 -6.85 5.98
CA LEU A 17 -5.88 -8.22 5.83
C LEU A 17 -4.78 -9.18 5.35
N ALA A 18 -3.97 -8.77 4.38
CA ALA A 18 -2.85 -9.57 3.89
C ALA A 18 -1.80 -9.85 4.99
N SER A 19 -1.50 -8.84 5.83
CA SER A 19 -0.65 -9.02 7.00
C SER A 19 -1.21 -10.03 7.99
N GLN A 20 -2.52 -9.96 8.27
CA GLN A 20 -3.19 -10.95 9.12
C GLN A 20 -3.12 -12.37 8.52
N MET A 21 -3.31 -12.52 7.22
CA MET A 21 -3.17 -13.82 6.54
C MET A 21 -1.75 -14.39 6.70
N LEU A 22 -0.71 -13.57 6.51
CA LEU A 22 0.68 -13.99 6.72
C LEU A 22 0.91 -14.42 8.17
N HIS A 23 0.37 -13.67 9.14
CA HIS A 23 0.44 -14.04 10.56
C HIS A 23 -0.17 -15.42 10.81
N LEU A 24 -1.37 -15.70 10.27
CA LEU A 24 -2.02 -17.01 10.43
C LEU A 24 -1.19 -18.16 9.83
N VAL A 25 -0.54 -17.94 8.68
CA VAL A 25 0.33 -18.93 8.04
C VAL A 25 1.58 -19.20 8.90
N HIS A 26 2.23 -18.16 9.41
CA HIS A 26 3.45 -18.31 10.21
C HIS A 26 3.18 -18.83 11.63
N ALA A 27 2.06 -18.44 12.25
CA ALA A 27 1.71 -18.78 13.62
C ALA A 27 0.76 -19.98 13.74
N GLY A 28 0.38 -20.64 12.63
CA GLY A 28 -0.65 -21.70 12.63
C GLY A 28 -0.41 -22.83 13.64
N ARG A 29 0.85 -23.26 13.84
CA ARG A 29 1.18 -24.26 14.87
C ARG A 29 0.95 -23.73 16.29
N LEU A 30 1.30 -22.48 16.54
CA LEU A 30 1.11 -21.82 17.84
C LEU A 30 -0.38 -21.66 18.16
N ILE A 31 -1.16 -21.20 17.19
CA ILE A 31 -2.62 -21.00 17.32
C ILE A 31 -3.29 -22.30 17.77
N ARG A 32 -2.95 -23.42 17.12
CA ARG A 32 -3.49 -24.76 17.46
C ARG A 32 -3.04 -25.27 18.83
N ILE A 33 -1.78 -25.04 19.21
CA ILE A 33 -1.26 -25.45 20.52
C ILE A 33 -1.99 -24.72 21.66
N PHE A 34 -2.34 -23.45 21.45
CA PHE A 34 -3.00 -22.62 22.44
C PHE A 34 -4.54 -22.58 22.30
N GLY A 35 -5.11 -23.31 21.33
CA GLY A 35 -6.57 -23.37 21.11
C GLY A 35 -7.19 -22.00 20.80
N GLN A 36 -6.50 -21.15 20.04
CA GLN A 36 -6.90 -19.76 19.78
C GLN A 36 -7.57 -19.57 18.40
N GLU A 37 -8.03 -20.63 17.76
CA GLU A 37 -8.61 -20.59 16.41
C GLU A 37 -9.79 -19.62 16.32
N ASP A 38 -10.73 -19.67 17.27
CA ASP A 38 -11.94 -18.82 17.25
C ASP A 38 -11.59 -17.32 17.37
N ARG A 39 -10.59 -17.00 18.19
CA ARG A 39 -10.09 -15.63 18.38
C ARG A 39 -9.47 -15.11 17.08
N GLU A 40 -8.62 -15.91 16.46
CA GLU A 40 -7.94 -15.54 15.22
C GLU A 40 -8.91 -15.48 14.03
N GLN A 41 -9.93 -16.35 14.01
CA GLN A 41 -11.02 -16.31 13.04
C GLN A 41 -11.83 -15.01 13.18
N ALA A 42 -12.21 -14.62 14.39
CA ALA A 42 -12.94 -13.37 14.63
C ALA A 42 -12.11 -12.13 14.21
N ALA A 43 -10.80 -12.16 14.45
CA ALA A 43 -9.89 -11.10 14.00
C ALA A 43 -9.82 -11.03 12.47
N PHE A 44 -9.73 -12.19 11.80
CA PHE A 44 -9.76 -12.29 10.34
C PHE A 44 -11.09 -11.77 9.76
N ASP A 45 -12.21 -12.19 10.31
CA ASP A 45 -13.54 -11.78 9.86
C ASP A 45 -13.71 -10.26 9.98
N THR A 46 -13.24 -9.67 11.08
CA THR A 46 -13.25 -8.21 11.29
C THR A 46 -12.43 -7.47 10.23
N ALA A 47 -11.24 -7.97 9.91
CA ALA A 47 -10.37 -7.39 8.88
C ALA A 47 -10.99 -7.51 7.48
N SER A 48 -11.53 -8.69 7.16
CA SER A 48 -12.22 -8.98 5.89
C SER A 48 -13.44 -8.07 5.70
N ASP A 49 -14.30 -7.95 6.72
CA ASP A 49 -15.44 -7.03 6.71
C ASP A 49 -15.00 -5.56 6.63
N GLY A 50 -13.82 -5.25 7.15
CA GLY A 50 -13.16 -3.98 6.94
C GLY A 50 -12.98 -3.67 5.46
N VAL A 51 -12.37 -4.59 4.71
CA VAL A 51 -12.15 -4.46 3.25
C VAL A 51 -13.48 -4.39 2.52
N ARG A 52 -14.42 -5.29 2.82
CA ARG A 52 -15.75 -5.33 2.20
C ARG A 52 -16.48 -4.00 2.31
N ARG A 53 -16.52 -3.41 3.51
CA ARG A 53 -17.19 -2.11 3.74
C ARG A 53 -16.53 -0.98 2.97
N ALA A 54 -15.19 -0.91 2.94
CA ALA A 54 -14.48 0.12 2.20
C ALA A 54 -14.70 -0.02 0.68
N ALA A 55 -14.65 -1.26 0.16
CA ALA A 55 -14.92 -1.55 -1.24
C ALA A 55 -16.36 -1.16 -1.62
N PHE A 56 -17.34 -1.43 -0.74
CA PHE A 56 -18.72 -1.03 -0.95
C PHE A 56 -18.89 0.49 -1.01
N VAL A 57 -18.21 1.26 -0.13
CA VAL A 57 -18.23 2.74 -0.19
C VAL A 57 -17.61 3.27 -1.48
N LEU A 58 -16.53 2.65 -1.97
CA LEU A 58 -15.93 3.02 -3.25
C LEU A 58 -16.89 2.69 -4.41
N ALA A 59 -17.45 1.48 -4.42
CA ALA A 59 -18.37 1.00 -5.45
C ALA A 59 -19.65 1.85 -5.52
N THR A 60 -20.24 2.21 -4.39
CA THR A 60 -21.41 3.09 -4.33
C THR A 60 -21.11 4.50 -4.86
N ARG A 61 -19.94 5.07 -4.53
CA ARG A 61 -19.52 6.36 -5.09
C ARG A 61 -19.27 6.31 -6.59
N GLN A 62 -18.71 5.21 -7.10
CA GLN A 62 -18.55 4.99 -8.54
C GLN A 62 -19.90 4.76 -9.23
N GLY A 63 -20.81 4.03 -8.59
CA GLY A 63 -22.16 3.72 -9.09
C GLY A 63 -23.11 4.92 -9.15
N ALA A 64 -22.80 6.01 -8.45
CA ALA A 64 -23.54 7.27 -8.56
C ALA A 64 -23.19 8.09 -9.81
N LEU A 65 -22.10 7.75 -10.51
CA LEU A 65 -21.65 8.49 -11.69
C LEU A 65 -22.51 8.29 -12.95
N PRO A 66 -22.98 7.08 -13.29
CA PRO A 66 -23.82 6.86 -14.48
C PRO A 66 -25.17 7.61 -14.47
N PRO A 67 -25.95 7.64 -13.38
CA PRO A 67 -27.21 8.40 -13.34
C PRO A 67 -27.01 9.89 -13.58
N LEU A 68 -25.94 10.47 -13.02
CA LEU A 68 -25.61 11.89 -13.23
C LEU A 68 -25.30 12.20 -14.69
N THR A 69 -24.57 11.31 -15.37
CA THR A 69 -24.29 11.51 -16.78
C THR A 69 -25.51 11.28 -17.65
N GLU A 70 -26.39 10.36 -17.30
CA GLU A 70 -27.67 10.18 -18.01
C GLU A 70 -28.54 11.44 -17.96
N VAL A 71 -28.68 12.08 -16.79
CA VAL A 71 -29.37 13.37 -16.64
C VAL A 71 -28.72 14.44 -17.50
N LEU A 72 -27.38 14.53 -17.51
CA LEU A 72 -26.66 15.49 -18.34
C LEU A 72 -26.94 15.27 -19.84
N HIS A 73 -26.96 14.02 -20.32
CA HIS A 73 -27.29 13.71 -21.71
C HIS A 73 -28.74 14.08 -22.04
N ALA A 74 -29.69 13.83 -21.13
CA ALA A 74 -31.09 14.21 -21.32
C ALA A 74 -31.25 15.75 -21.40
N LEU A 75 -30.56 16.51 -20.56
CA LEU A 75 -30.55 17.97 -20.62
C LEU A 75 -29.93 18.47 -21.92
N LEU A 76 -28.82 17.86 -22.35
CA LEU A 76 -28.13 18.26 -23.57
C LEU A 76 -28.95 17.94 -24.83
N PHE A 77 -29.67 16.81 -24.81
CA PHE A 77 -30.67 16.47 -25.83
C PHE A 77 -31.77 17.53 -25.89
N LEU A 78 -32.39 17.86 -24.74
CA LEU A 78 -33.45 18.87 -24.67
C LEU A 78 -32.98 20.24 -25.13
N ALA A 79 -31.80 20.68 -24.67
CA ALA A 79 -31.21 21.96 -25.06
C ALA A 79 -30.96 22.03 -26.58
N THR A 80 -30.50 20.93 -27.18
CA THR A 80 -30.29 20.84 -28.64
C THR A 80 -31.59 21.00 -29.40
N VAL A 81 -32.67 20.35 -28.96
CA VAL A 81 -33.99 20.46 -29.60
C VAL A 81 -34.55 21.88 -29.49
N ILE A 82 -34.47 22.50 -28.30
CA ILE A 82 -34.95 23.87 -28.07
C ILE A 82 -34.14 24.86 -28.92
N ALA A 83 -32.80 24.75 -28.93
CA ALA A 83 -31.93 25.63 -29.71
C ALA A 83 -32.20 25.52 -31.21
N ALA A 84 -32.38 24.29 -31.72
CA ALA A 84 -32.73 24.07 -33.13
C ALA A 84 -34.09 24.69 -33.49
N PHE A 85 -35.07 24.58 -32.60
CA PHE A 85 -36.40 25.19 -32.79
C PHE A 85 -36.31 26.73 -32.82
N LEU A 86 -35.64 27.34 -31.84
CA LEU A 86 -35.48 28.79 -31.76
C LEU A 86 -34.69 29.37 -32.95
N ALA A 87 -33.72 28.62 -33.49
CA ALA A 87 -32.92 29.02 -34.63
C ALA A 87 -33.54 28.66 -35.99
N ASN A 88 -34.77 28.13 -36.04
CA ASN A 88 -35.45 27.66 -37.27
C ASN A 88 -34.61 26.68 -38.11
N VAL A 89 -33.86 25.80 -37.44
CA VAL A 89 -33.05 24.77 -38.11
C VAL A 89 -33.96 23.69 -38.70
N SER A 90 -33.60 23.17 -39.88
CA SER A 90 -34.39 22.12 -40.53
C SER A 90 -34.38 20.83 -39.72
N PHE A 91 -35.55 20.19 -39.63
CA PHE A 91 -35.72 18.93 -38.90
C PHE A 91 -34.71 17.83 -39.31
N PRO A 92 -34.41 17.60 -40.62
CA PRO A 92 -33.42 16.60 -41.02
C PRO A 92 -32.02 16.86 -40.46
N LEU A 93 -31.61 18.14 -40.37
CA LEU A 93 -30.31 18.52 -39.84
C LEU A 93 -30.24 18.30 -38.32
N THR A 94 -31.31 18.66 -37.60
CA THR A 94 -31.44 18.39 -36.16
C THR A 94 -31.43 16.88 -35.87
N ALA A 95 -32.17 16.08 -36.65
CA ALA A 95 -32.21 14.63 -36.50
C ALA A 95 -30.84 13.99 -36.74
N ALA A 96 -30.14 14.39 -37.82
CA ALA A 96 -28.78 13.92 -38.10
C ALA A 96 -27.80 14.26 -36.97
N PHE A 97 -27.90 15.47 -36.40
CA PHE A 97 -27.08 15.88 -35.26
C PHE A 97 -27.40 15.05 -34.00
N LEU A 98 -28.68 14.83 -33.68
CA LEU A 98 -29.09 14.01 -32.53
C LEU A 98 -28.63 12.55 -32.65
N ILE A 99 -28.66 11.97 -33.85
CA ILE A 99 -28.12 10.62 -34.11
C ILE A 99 -26.61 10.59 -33.85
N LEU A 100 -25.88 11.59 -34.34
CA LEU A 100 -24.44 11.70 -34.11
C LEU A 100 -24.13 11.86 -32.61
N LEU A 101 -24.93 12.66 -31.90
CA LEU A 101 -24.82 12.87 -30.46
C LEU A 101 -25.06 11.59 -29.66
N TYR A 102 -26.09 10.83 -30.01
CA TYR A 102 -26.37 9.53 -29.41
C TYR A 102 -25.22 8.53 -29.66
N ARG A 103 -24.64 8.54 -30.87
CA ARG A 103 -23.49 7.69 -31.22
C ARG A 103 -22.22 8.05 -30.43
N LEU A 104 -22.08 9.31 -29.99
CA LEU A 104 -20.95 9.75 -29.17
C LEU A 104 -21.05 9.31 -27.70
N GLN A 105 -22.27 9.13 -27.19
CA GLN A 105 -22.54 8.77 -25.80
C GLN A 105 -21.74 7.56 -25.27
N PRO A 106 -21.69 6.39 -25.96
CA PRO A 106 -20.92 5.25 -25.47
C PRO A 106 -19.41 5.53 -25.37
N HIS A 107 -18.86 6.34 -26.26
CA HIS A 107 -17.45 6.74 -26.20
C HIS A 107 -17.16 7.63 -24.99
N MET A 108 -18.07 8.57 -24.70
CA MET A 108 -17.96 9.42 -23.51
C MET A 108 -18.05 8.60 -22.22
N ARG A 109 -18.98 7.63 -22.17
CA ARG A 109 -19.11 6.69 -21.04
C ARG A 109 -17.87 5.84 -20.85
N ALA A 110 -17.27 5.33 -21.93
CA ALA A 110 -16.03 4.57 -21.87
C ALA A 110 -14.88 5.40 -21.29
N LEU A 111 -14.72 6.65 -21.74
CA LEU A 111 -13.69 7.55 -21.22
C LEU A 111 -13.90 7.85 -19.72
N GLN A 112 -15.15 8.10 -19.32
CA GLN A 112 -15.50 8.33 -17.92
C GLN A 112 -15.20 7.10 -17.04
N MET A 113 -15.51 5.90 -17.52
CA MET A 113 -15.20 4.65 -16.82
C MET A 113 -13.70 4.45 -16.65
N SER A 114 -12.92 4.63 -17.72
CA SER A 114 -11.45 4.55 -17.66
C SER A 114 -10.87 5.55 -16.66
N TRP A 115 -11.39 6.79 -16.65
CA TRP A 115 -10.97 7.79 -15.66
C TRP A 115 -11.31 7.37 -14.22
N SER A 116 -12.51 6.84 -14.00
CA SER A 116 -12.94 6.33 -12.69
C SER A 116 -12.08 5.15 -12.21
N GLN A 117 -11.69 4.25 -13.12
CA GLN A 117 -10.78 3.13 -12.83
C GLN A 117 -9.39 3.64 -12.44
N LEU A 118 -8.82 4.60 -13.17
CA LEU A 118 -7.54 5.22 -12.81
C LEU A 118 -7.58 5.87 -11.42
N GLN A 119 -8.68 6.56 -11.09
CA GLN A 119 -8.88 7.12 -9.75
C GLN A 119 -9.08 6.03 -8.69
N GLY A 120 -9.66 4.89 -9.04
CA GLY A 120 -9.79 3.71 -8.18
C GLY A 120 -8.45 3.04 -7.87
N LEU A 121 -7.49 3.10 -8.80
CA LEU A 121 -6.14 2.56 -8.65
C LEU A 121 -5.17 3.51 -7.95
N SER A 122 -5.56 4.77 -7.69
CA SER A 122 -4.64 5.78 -7.16
C SER A 122 -4.03 5.39 -5.81
N GLY A 123 -4.80 4.72 -4.94
CA GLY A 123 -4.29 4.26 -3.64
C GLY A 123 -3.20 3.20 -3.77
N SER A 124 -3.40 2.21 -4.66
CA SER A 124 -2.39 1.17 -4.92
C SER A 124 -1.12 1.74 -5.56
N LEU A 125 -1.27 2.69 -6.49
CA LEU A 125 -0.13 3.36 -7.10
C LEU A 125 0.69 4.14 -6.08
N GLU A 126 0.02 4.80 -5.13
CA GLU A 126 0.69 5.53 -4.06
C GLU A 126 1.45 4.60 -3.11
N GLU A 127 0.88 3.46 -2.75
CA GLU A 127 1.53 2.43 -1.93
C GLU A 127 2.79 1.86 -2.61
N VAL A 128 2.71 1.54 -3.91
CA VAL A 128 3.89 1.11 -4.69
C VAL A 128 4.91 2.23 -4.79
N SER A 129 4.48 3.47 -5.01
CA SER A 129 5.40 4.60 -5.09
C SER A 129 6.14 4.83 -3.77
N TRP A 130 5.44 4.71 -2.64
CA TRP A 130 6.04 4.76 -1.30
C TRP A 130 7.03 3.61 -1.08
N LEU A 131 6.68 2.39 -1.53
CA LEU A 131 7.57 1.24 -1.43
C LEU A 131 8.85 1.42 -2.25
N LEU A 132 8.79 2.10 -3.39
CA LEU A 132 9.94 2.37 -4.25
C LEU A 132 10.72 3.62 -3.85
N ASP A 133 10.13 4.52 -3.06
CA ASP A 133 10.77 5.75 -2.60
C ASP A 133 12.02 5.42 -1.77
N PRO A 134 13.22 5.91 -2.15
CA PRO A 134 14.43 5.75 -1.34
C PRO A 134 14.40 6.62 -0.08
N ALA A 135 13.54 7.64 -0.01
CA ALA A 135 13.47 8.56 1.12
C ALA A 135 13.19 7.81 2.42
N GLY A 136 14.01 8.05 3.44
CA GLY A 136 13.86 7.44 4.77
C GLY A 136 14.35 6.00 4.91
N LYS A 137 14.88 5.37 3.84
CA LYS A 137 15.57 4.07 3.95
C LYS A 137 17.04 4.27 4.28
N PRO A 138 17.65 3.43 5.12
CA PRO A 138 19.09 3.50 5.35
C PRO A 138 19.81 3.34 4.01
N ALA A 139 20.73 4.26 3.74
CA ALA A 139 21.53 4.20 2.52
C ALA A 139 22.28 2.86 2.50
N PRO A 140 22.40 2.20 1.32
CA PRO A 140 23.27 1.04 1.21
C PRO A 140 24.69 1.43 1.65
N PRO A 141 25.43 0.54 2.32
CA PRO A 141 26.76 0.86 2.81
C PRO A 141 27.65 1.30 1.64
N LEU A 142 28.11 2.55 1.69
CA LEU A 142 29.03 3.15 0.72
C LEU A 142 30.45 2.68 1.04
N GLY A 143 30.74 1.41 0.75
CA GLY A 143 32.10 0.88 0.77
C GLY A 143 32.69 0.93 -0.64
N SER A 144 33.69 1.80 -0.86
CA SER A 144 34.45 1.85 -2.12
C SER A 144 35.72 1.01 -2.08
N LEU A 145 36.14 0.58 -0.88
CA LEU A 145 37.34 -0.21 -0.68
C LEU A 145 37.04 -1.68 -0.99
N PRO A 146 37.80 -2.32 -1.89
CA PRO A 146 37.70 -3.76 -2.07
C PRO A 146 38.08 -4.45 -0.76
N PHE A 147 37.32 -5.48 -0.38
CA PHE A 147 37.62 -6.30 0.79
C PHE A 147 38.49 -7.49 0.35
N PRO A 148 39.82 -7.47 0.61
CA PRO A 148 40.72 -8.55 0.17
C PRO A 148 40.59 -9.83 1.01
N GLY A 149 39.76 -9.80 2.08
CA GLY A 149 39.59 -10.90 3.03
C GLY A 149 39.90 -10.47 4.47
N LEU A 150 39.56 -11.34 5.42
CA LEU A 150 39.88 -11.11 6.84
C LEU A 150 41.40 -11.24 7.04
N GLY A 151 42.02 -10.20 7.61
CA GLY A 151 43.43 -10.22 8.02
C GLY A 151 43.64 -10.98 9.32
N GLU A 152 44.10 -10.30 10.37
CA GLU A 152 44.50 -10.95 11.62
C GLU A 152 43.36 -11.12 12.64
N ARG A 153 42.45 -10.14 12.74
CA ARG A 153 41.37 -10.11 13.72
C ARG A 153 40.22 -9.19 13.29
N ILE A 154 39.05 -9.41 13.87
CA ILE A 154 37.97 -8.43 13.97
C ILE A 154 38.11 -7.78 15.34
N ALA A 155 38.29 -6.46 15.39
CA ALA A 155 38.44 -5.70 16.63
C ALA A 155 37.17 -4.87 16.88
N PHE A 156 36.56 -5.06 18.05
CA PHE A 156 35.55 -4.16 18.59
C PHE A 156 36.28 -3.17 19.50
N GLU A 157 36.15 -1.88 19.22
CA GLU A 157 36.83 -0.80 19.97
C GLU A 157 35.79 0.19 20.49
N GLY A 158 35.43 0.08 21.78
CA GLY A 158 34.49 1.00 22.42
C GLY A 158 33.08 0.97 21.81
N VAL A 159 32.67 -0.15 21.23
CA VAL A 159 31.41 -0.24 20.45
C VAL A 159 30.21 -0.11 21.38
N SER A 160 29.35 0.86 21.09
CA SER A 160 28.08 1.06 21.76
C SER A 160 26.96 0.99 20.73
N PHE A 161 25.86 0.33 21.07
CA PHE A 161 24.78 0.09 20.10
C PHE A 161 23.40 0.12 20.77
N THR A 162 22.44 0.74 20.08
CA THR A 162 21.03 0.83 20.46
C THR A 162 20.17 0.59 19.22
N TYR A 163 19.09 -0.19 19.34
CA TYR A 163 18.15 -0.40 18.24
C TYR A 163 17.27 0.85 18.04
N ALA A 164 17.07 1.26 16.79
CA ALA A 164 16.31 2.47 16.45
C ALA A 164 14.83 2.43 16.89
N SER A 165 14.22 1.25 17.00
CA SER A 165 12.84 1.11 17.51
C SER A 165 12.72 1.28 19.03
N GLU A 166 13.83 1.54 19.71
CA GLU A 166 13.97 1.51 21.17
C GLU A 166 14.60 2.81 21.71
N GLU A 167 14.25 3.97 21.14
CA GLU A 167 14.73 5.30 21.59
C GLU A 167 14.43 5.60 23.08
N GLN A 168 13.64 4.76 23.75
CA GLN A 168 13.32 4.83 25.18
C GLN A 168 13.95 3.70 26.04
N ARG A 169 14.80 2.83 25.48
CA ARG A 169 15.55 1.79 26.22
C ARG A 169 17.04 2.07 26.23
N ALA A 170 17.69 1.59 27.29
CA ALA A 170 19.13 1.65 27.48
C ALA A 170 19.87 0.95 26.34
N ALA A 171 21.07 1.44 26.00
CA ALA A 171 21.94 0.82 25.00
C ALA A 171 22.15 -0.68 25.29
N VAL A 172 22.17 -1.50 24.24
CA VAL A 172 22.35 -2.96 24.35
C VAL A 172 23.83 -3.31 24.51
N LEU A 173 24.71 -2.53 23.87
CA LEU A 173 26.16 -2.61 24.05
C LEU A 173 26.67 -1.31 24.66
N HIS A 174 27.54 -1.44 25.67
CA HIS A 174 28.16 -0.32 26.38
C HIS A 174 29.67 -0.40 26.24
N ALA A 175 30.25 0.42 25.36
CA ALA A 175 31.69 0.53 25.14
C ALA A 175 32.41 -0.84 25.06
N ALA A 176 31.85 -1.78 24.30
CA ALA A 176 32.38 -3.13 24.19
C ALA A 176 33.73 -3.13 23.44
N THR A 177 34.77 -3.65 24.09
CA THR A 177 36.12 -3.75 23.53
C THR A 177 36.64 -5.18 23.65
N PHE A 178 36.80 -5.86 22.52
CA PHE A 178 37.34 -7.23 22.46
C PHE A 178 37.77 -7.60 21.03
N ASP A 179 38.55 -8.68 20.93
CA ASP A 179 39.09 -9.18 19.67
C ASP A 179 38.58 -10.57 19.31
N ILE A 180 38.28 -10.78 18.03
CA ILE A 180 38.02 -12.09 17.43
C ILE A 180 39.16 -12.39 16.45
N LYS A 181 40.07 -13.30 16.83
CA LYS A 181 41.24 -13.63 16.01
C LYS A 181 40.87 -14.49 14.79
N ALA A 182 41.53 -14.24 13.67
CA ALA A 182 41.40 -15.04 12.46
C ALA A 182 41.85 -16.49 12.72
N GLY A 183 41.13 -17.45 12.11
CA GLY A 183 41.41 -18.88 12.23
C GLY A 183 41.12 -19.49 13.61
N ARG A 184 40.44 -18.76 14.51
CA ARG A 184 40.04 -19.26 15.83
C ARG A 184 38.52 -19.26 16.00
N SER A 185 38.04 -20.19 16.82
CA SER A 185 36.65 -20.20 17.28
C SER A 185 36.55 -19.38 18.57
N THR A 186 35.78 -18.30 18.55
CA THR A 186 35.50 -17.46 19.72
C THR A 186 34.10 -17.76 20.26
N ALA A 187 34.00 -18.10 21.54
CA ALA A 187 32.71 -18.32 22.20
C ALA A 187 32.24 -17.05 22.93
N LEU A 188 31.01 -16.62 22.66
CA LEU A 188 30.34 -15.52 23.36
C LEU A 188 29.39 -16.10 24.42
N ILE A 189 29.71 -15.89 25.70
CA ILE A 189 28.96 -16.47 26.83
C ILE A 189 28.42 -15.35 27.72
N GLY A 190 27.18 -15.48 28.17
CA GLY A 190 26.55 -14.50 29.06
C GLY A 190 25.06 -14.74 29.23
N ARG A 191 24.43 -14.03 30.18
CA ARG A 191 22.99 -14.13 30.47
C ARG A 191 22.12 -13.79 29.25
N SER A 192 20.89 -14.29 29.22
CA SER A 192 19.91 -13.90 28.18
C SER A 192 19.75 -12.37 28.17
N GLY A 193 19.69 -11.77 26.97
CA GLY A 193 19.59 -10.32 26.80
C GLY A 193 20.90 -9.51 26.91
N ALA A 194 22.04 -10.13 27.21
CA ALA A 194 23.33 -9.43 27.34
C ALA A 194 23.95 -8.93 26.00
N GLY A 195 23.19 -8.85 24.90
CA GLY A 195 23.69 -8.33 23.62
C GLY A 195 24.49 -9.30 22.74
N LYS A 196 24.57 -10.61 23.09
CA LYS A 196 25.32 -11.60 22.29
C LYS A 196 24.88 -11.70 20.82
N THR A 197 23.58 -11.77 20.58
CA THR A 197 23.02 -11.79 19.21
C THR A 197 23.22 -10.47 18.50
N THR A 198 23.21 -9.36 19.23
CA THR A 198 23.51 -8.03 18.70
C THR A 198 24.95 -7.95 18.19
N ILE A 199 25.92 -8.47 18.94
CA ILE A 199 27.33 -8.56 18.50
C ILE A 199 27.47 -9.34 17.19
N VAL A 200 26.69 -10.41 17.00
CA VAL A 200 26.74 -11.24 15.78
C VAL A 200 26.07 -10.57 14.58
N ASN A 201 25.09 -9.70 14.82
CA ASN A 201 24.33 -9.02 13.77
C ASN A 201 24.92 -7.67 13.33
N LEU A 202 25.95 -7.18 14.03
CA LEU A 202 26.76 -6.02 13.64
C LEU A 202 27.78 -6.41 12.58
#